data_AF-A0A8T5TSD7-F1
#
_entry.id   AF-A0A8T5TSD7-F1
#
_cell.length_a   1.000
_cell.length_b   1.000
_cell.length_c   1.000
_cell.angle_alpha   90.00
_cell.angle_beta   90.00
_cell.angle_gamma   90.00
#
_symmetry.space_group_name_H-M   'P 1'
#
loop_
_entity.id
_entity.type
_entity.pdbx_description
1 polymer ?
#
loop_
_entity_poly.entity_id
_entity_poly.type
_entity_poly.pdbx_seq_one_letter_code
_entity_poly.pdbx_strand_id
1 'polypeptide(L)'
;MINIEPSFEIDEKGRVICQFHSKYPYFIQPGKTPFEERQMEKDLTCLTCSHYENDDCYFPRAEIDKIELDRLSRSRFQCNLCGNKIDLMLTLMQKIYYEVKFNMKMPLICCSCYDRLQKKKFEEYYIKRIWESLSFYLPSIFLIINPFPFNLIAVLGYIAFIIVFKLIVKLKFHYSLFLMDLIKGKKFYDKNFKDKLEST
;
A
#
# COMPACT_ATOMS: atom_id res chain seq x y z
N MET A 1 -30.48 -13.01 -15.10
CA MET A 1 -29.47 -12.46 -14.17
C MET A 1 -29.89 -11.05 -13.83
N ILE A 2 -30.12 -10.76 -12.54
CA ILE A 2 -30.31 -9.39 -12.06
C ILE A 2 -28.95 -8.71 -12.19
N ASN A 3 -28.88 -7.62 -12.93
CA ASN A 3 -27.63 -6.89 -13.10
C ASN A 3 -27.37 -6.11 -11.81
N ILE A 4 -26.58 -6.68 -10.89
CA ILE A 4 -26.27 -6.04 -9.61
C ILE A 4 -25.22 -4.97 -9.88
N GLU A 5 -25.62 -3.71 -9.87
CA GLU A 5 -24.67 -2.61 -10.00
C GLU A 5 -23.83 -2.50 -8.72
N PRO A 6 -22.49 -2.49 -8.80
CA PRO A 6 -21.66 -2.43 -7.62
C PRO A 6 -21.74 -1.02 -7.03
N SER A 7 -22.09 -0.96 -5.74
CA SER A 7 -22.05 0.27 -4.96
C SER A 7 -20.97 0.15 -3.89
N PHE A 8 -20.14 1.19 -3.77
CA PHE A 8 -19.01 1.23 -2.86
C PHE A 8 -19.14 2.40 -1.90
N GLU A 9 -18.76 2.15 -0.65
CA GLU A 9 -18.55 3.16 0.38
C GLU A 9 -17.07 3.25 0.72
N ILE A 10 -16.55 4.47 0.91
CA ILE A 10 -15.18 4.70 1.36
C ILE A 10 -15.26 5.26 2.77
N ASP A 11 -14.65 4.56 3.72
CA ASP A 11 -14.65 5.01 5.10
C ASP A 11 -13.57 6.06 5.40
N GLU A 12 -13.53 6.52 6.66
CA GLU A 12 -12.56 7.51 7.15
C GLU A 12 -11.08 7.11 6.97
N LYS A 13 -10.78 5.80 6.87
CA LYS A 13 -9.41 5.30 6.65
C LYS A 13 -9.11 5.04 5.18
N GLY A 14 -10.07 5.27 4.28
CA GLY A 14 -9.94 4.99 2.87
C GLY A 14 -10.08 3.51 2.53
N ARG A 15 -10.70 2.71 3.41
CA ARG A 15 -11.07 1.33 3.10
C ARG A 15 -12.29 1.36 2.19
N VAL A 16 -12.22 0.60 1.10
CA VAL A 16 -13.30 0.50 0.12
C VAL A 16 -14.19 -0.68 0.49
N ILE A 17 -15.45 -0.39 0.79
CA ILE A 17 -16.42 -1.35 1.28
C ILE A 17 -17.50 -1.53 0.20
N CYS A 18 -17.75 -2.77 -0.21
CA CYS A 18 -18.87 -3.09 -1.10
C CYS A 18 -20.17 -3.13 -0.30
N GLN A 19 -21.19 -2.38 -0.71
CA GLN A 19 -22.49 -2.34 -0.02
C GLN A 19 -23.27 -3.66 -0.12
N PHE A 20 -22.97 -4.46 -1.14
CA PHE A 20 -23.52 -5.81 -1.33
C PHE A 20 -22.67 -6.90 -0.67
N HIS A 21 -21.63 -6.54 0.08
CA HIS A 21 -20.87 -7.54 0.80
C HIS A 21 -21.73 -8.20 1.88
N SER A 22 -21.68 -9.54 2.02
CA SER A 22 -22.48 -10.28 3.01
C SER A 22 -22.32 -9.76 4.45
N LYS A 23 -21.09 -9.39 4.80
CA LYS A 23 -20.70 -8.75 6.07
C LYS A 23 -20.79 -7.21 6.11
N TYR A 24 -21.42 -6.56 5.14
CA TYR A 24 -21.50 -5.09 5.07
C TYR A 24 -21.96 -4.41 6.37
N PRO A 25 -23.03 -4.87 7.05
CA PRO A 25 -23.47 -4.26 8.31
C PRO A 25 -22.39 -4.25 9.40
N TYR A 26 -21.56 -5.29 9.46
CA TYR A 26 -20.43 -5.35 10.39
C TYR A 26 -19.35 -4.32 10.02
N PHE A 27 -19.05 -4.16 8.73
CA PHE A 27 -18.00 -3.26 8.27
C PHE A 27 -18.28 -1.78 8.55
N ILE A 28 -19.55 -1.36 8.50
CA ILE A 28 -19.94 0.04 8.74
C ILE A 28 -20.14 0.41 10.21
N GLN A 29 -20.13 -0.55 11.13
CA GLN A 29 -20.32 -0.25 12.56
C GLN A 29 -19.26 0.73 13.11
N PRO A 30 -19.66 1.81 13.81
CA PRO A 30 -18.71 2.74 14.42
C PRO A 30 -18.03 2.14 15.65
N GLY A 31 -16.94 2.77 16.11
CA GLY A 31 -16.33 2.47 17.42
C GLY A 31 -15.52 1.18 17.50
N LYS A 32 -15.05 0.63 16.37
CA LYS A 32 -14.21 -0.57 16.33
C LYS A 32 -12.89 -0.37 17.06
N THR A 33 -12.49 -1.37 17.84
CA THR A 33 -11.17 -1.46 18.45
C THR A 33 -10.08 -1.69 17.39
N PRO A 34 -8.81 -1.35 17.67
CA PRO A 34 -7.71 -1.60 16.72
C PRO A 34 -7.56 -3.07 16.28
N PHE A 35 -8.00 -4.02 17.11
CA PHE A 35 -7.99 -5.44 16.77
C PHE A 35 -9.10 -5.78 15.77
N GLU A 36 -10.32 -5.30 16.02
CA GLU A 36 -11.46 -5.50 15.11
C GLU A 36 -11.21 -4.85 13.75
N GLU A 37 -10.54 -3.71 13.70
CA GLU A 37 -10.15 -3.09 12.44
C GLU A 37 -9.17 -3.95 11.63
N ARG A 38 -8.18 -4.56 12.29
CA ARG A 38 -7.27 -5.49 11.62
C ARG A 38 -7.98 -6.75 11.15
N GLN A 39 -8.94 -7.24 11.93
CA GLN A 39 -9.74 -8.38 11.50
C GLN A 39 -10.62 -8.02 10.32
N MET A 40 -11.22 -6.83 10.34
CA MET A 40 -12.01 -6.31 9.24
C MET A 40 -11.21 -6.22 7.94
N GLU A 41 -9.96 -5.72 7.98
CA GLU A 41 -9.09 -5.68 6.79
C GLU A 41 -8.83 -7.07 6.20
N LYS A 42 -8.78 -8.13 7.02
CA LYS A 42 -8.67 -9.51 6.54
C LYS A 42 -9.98 -10.04 5.96
N ASP A 43 -11.10 -9.62 6.54
CA ASP A 43 -12.43 -10.06 6.15
C ASP A 43 -12.95 -9.30 4.91
N LEU A 44 -12.37 -8.15 4.56
CA LEU A 44 -12.77 -7.28 3.45
C LEU A 44 -12.23 -7.77 2.09
N THR A 45 -12.70 -8.94 1.66
CA THR A 45 -12.36 -9.59 0.38
C THR A 45 -13.61 -10.19 -0.24
N CYS A 46 -13.65 -10.34 -1.56
CA CYS A 46 -14.75 -11.06 -2.21
C CYS A 46 -14.86 -12.51 -1.73
N LEU A 47 -13.76 -13.15 -1.33
CA LEU A 47 -13.75 -14.57 -0.94
C LEU A 47 -14.58 -14.87 0.31
N THR A 48 -14.88 -13.87 1.14
CA THR A 48 -15.73 -14.00 2.35
C THR A 48 -17.19 -13.59 2.09
N CYS A 49 -17.51 -13.21 0.84
CA CYS A 49 -18.83 -12.73 0.45
C CYS A 49 -19.69 -13.88 -0.10
N SER A 50 -20.92 -14.01 0.40
CA SER A 50 -21.87 -15.02 -0.10
C SER A 50 -22.24 -14.82 -1.57
N HIS A 51 -22.25 -13.56 -2.06
CA HIS A 51 -22.48 -13.27 -3.47
C HIS A 51 -21.37 -13.80 -4.36
N TYR A 52 -20.13 -13.89 -3.87
CA TYR A 52 -19.04 -14.50 -4.62
C TYR A 52 -19.17 -16.03 -4.66
N GLU A 53 -19.57 -16.65 -3.54
CA GLU A 53 -19.80 -18.10 -3.47
C GLU A 53 -20.92 -18.56 -4.43
N ASN A 54 -21.95 -17.73 -4.59
CA ASN A 54 -23.10 -17.99 -5.47
C ASN A 54 -22.91 -17.52 -6.92
N ASP A 55 -21.75 -16.92 -7.26
CA ASP A 55 -21.49 -16.29 -8.58
C ASP A 55 -22.52 -15.20 -8.96
N ASP A 56 -23.05 -14.53 -7.94
CA ASP A 56 -24.04 -13.44 -8.03
C ASP A 56 -23.39 -12.06 -7.85
N CYS A 57 -22.10 -11.93 -8.18
CA CYS A 57 -21.38 -10.66 -8.12
C CYS A 57 -21.45 -9.91 -9.46
N TYR A 58 -21.29 -8.58 -9.42
CA TYR A 58 -21.19 -7.78 -10.65
C TYR A 58 -20.03 -8.24 -11.55
N PHE A 59 -18.86 -8.45 -10.93
CA PHE A 59 -17.71 -9.05 -11.61
C PHE A 59 -17.85 -10.57 -11.53
N PRO A 60 -17.74 -11.29 -12.65
CA PRO A 60 -17.75 -12.75 -12.65
C PRO A 60 -16.70 -13.32 -11.71
N ARG A 61 -17.00 -14.44 -11.05
CA ARG A 61 -16.05 -15.10 -10.14
C ARG A 61 -14.67 -15.34 -10.78
N ALA A 62 -14.63 -15.73 -12.05
CA ALA A 62 -13.38 -15.95 -12.78
C ALA A 62 -12.50 -14.68 -12.90
N GLU A 63 -13.10 -13.50 -13.02
CA GLU A 63 -12.36 -12.24 -13.05
C GLU A 63 -11.82 -11.88 -11.67
N ILE A 64 -12.64 -12.06 -10.63
CA ILE A 64 -12.25 -11.87 -9.24
C ILE A 64 -11.07 -12.80 -8.89
N ASP A 65 -11.16 -14.07 -9.26
CA ASP A 65 -10.11 -15.07 -9.02
C ASP A 65 -8.80 -14.71 -9.71
N LYS A 66 -8.88 -14.20 -10.95
CA LYS A 66 -7.70 -13.71 -11.67
C LYS A 66 -7.04 -12.55 -10.94
N ILE A 67 -7.82 -11.59 -10.44
CA ILE A 67 -7.27 -10.45 -9.69
C ILE A 67 -6.68 -10.92 -8.36
N GLU A 68 -7.32 -11.88 -7.68
CA GLU A 68 -6.83 -12.48 -6.44
C GLU A 68 -5.50 -13.24 -6.65
N LEU A 69 -5.36 -13.98 -7.75
CA LEU A 69 -4.09 -14.62 -8.14
C LEU A 69 -3.03 -13.58 -8.50
N ASP A 70 -3.39 -12.54 -9.25
CA ASP A 70 -2.48 -11.44 -9.59
C ASP A 70 -2.00 -10.70 -8.33
N ARG A 71 -2.86 -10.58 -7.30
CA ARG A 71 -2.52 -10.02 -5.98
C ARG A 71 -1.45 -10.87 -5.27
N LEU A 72 -1.58 -12.19 -5.29
CA LEU A 72 -0.60 -13.12 -4.69
C LEU A 72 0.77 -13.04 -5.36
N SER A 73 0.83 -12.74 -6.65
CA SER A 73 2.09 -12.53 -7.40
C SER A 73 2.84 -11.24 -7.04
N ARG A 74 2.27 -10.39 -6.16
CA ARG A 74 2.90 -9.22 -5.52
C ARG A 74 3.45 -8.14 -6.46
N SER A 75 3.08 -8.07 -7.75
CA SER A 75 3.79 -7.21 -8.72
C SER A 75 3.00 -6.06 -9.33
N ARG A 76 1.65 -6.04 -9.29
CA ARG A 76 0.88 -5.08 -10.12
C ARG A 76 0.19 -3.92 -9.38
N PHE A 77 -0.19 -4.08 -8.12
CA PHE A 77 -1.01 -3.09 -7.43
C PHE A 77 -0.22 -2.33 -6.38
N GLN A 78 0.27 -1.15 -6.75
CA GLN A 78 1.07 -0.28 -5.90
C GLN A 78 0.36 1.06 -5.69
N CYS A 79 0.54 1.62 -4.50
CA CYS A 79 0.03 2.94 -4.16
C CYS A 79 0.77 4.03 -4.94
N ASN A 80 0.02 4.89 -5.62
CA ASN A 80 0.55 6.02 -6.38
C ASN A 80 1.27 7.08 -5.53
N LEU A 81 1.14 7.06 -4.20
CA LEU A 81 1.73 8.06 -3.28
C LEU A 81 2.95 7.56 -2.50
N CYS A 82 3.01 6.27 -2.17
CA CYS A 82 4.10 5.72 -1.36
C CYS A 82 4.76 4.46 -1.94
N GLY A 83 4.28 3.94 -3.08
CA GLY A 83 4.79 2.71 -3.68
C GLY A 83 4.41 1.42 -2.96
N ASN A 84 3.82 1.50 -1.77
CA ASN A 84 3.41 0.32 -1.02
C ASN A 84 2.39 -0.51 -1.82
N LYS A 85 2.54 -1.82 -1.76
CA LYS A 85 1.61 -2.76 -2.40
C LYS A 85 0.25 -2.66 -1.71
N ILE A 86 -0.82 -2.60 -2.51
CA ILE A 86 -2.20 -2.62 -2.02
C ILE A 86 -2.73 -4.03 -2.21
N ASP A 87 -3.20 -4.61 -1.12
CA ASP A 87 -3.76 -5.96 -1.03
C ASP A 87 -5.29 -5.95 -0.85
N LEU A 88 -5.93 -4.79 -0.69
CA LEU A 88 -7.38 -4.68 -0.57
C LEU A 88 -8.08 -4.89 -1.92
N MET A 89 -8.68 -6.06 -2.10
CA MET A 89 -9.34 -6.49 -3.34
C MET A 89 -10.45 -5.52 -3.77
N LEU A 90 -11.29 -5.07 -2.84
CA LEU A 90 -12.40 -4.18 -3.15
C LEU A 90 -11.94 -2.80 -3.66
N THR A 91 -10.79 -2.32 -3.21
CA THR A 91 -10.17 -1.09 -3.75
C THR A 91 -9.76 -1.26 -5.21
N LEU A 92 -9.25 -2.44 -5.58
CA LEU A 92 -8.88 -2.74 -6.97
C LEU A 92 -10.11 -2.83 -7.85
N MET A 93 -11.16 -3.50 -7.38
CA MET A 93 -12.42 -3.63 -8.12
C MET A 93 -13.10 -2.28 -8.35
N GLN A 94 -13.10 -1.39 -7.35
CA GLN A 94 -13.62 -0.02 -7.52
C GLN A 94 -12.88 0.70 -8.65
N LYS A 95 -11.55 0.64 -8.67
CA LYS A 95 -10.76 1.24 -9.75
C LYS A 95 -11.15 0.66 -11.12
N ILE A 96 -11.17 -0.66 -11.25
CA ILE A 96 -11.52 -1.34 -12.52
C ILE A 96 -12.92 -0.92 -12.98
N TYR A 97 -13.89 -0.89 -12.05
CA TYR A 97 -15.25 -0.45 -12.33
C TYR A 97 -15.29 0.97 -12.91
N TYR A 98 -14.62 1.93 -12.28
CA TYR A 98 -14.62 3.31 -12.76
C TYR A 98 -13.88 3.49 -14.10
N GLU A 99 -12.79 2.74 -14.31
CA GLU A 99 -12.05 2.75 -15.57
C GLU A 99 -12.88 2.18 -16.72
N VAL A 100 -13.59 1.07 -16.50
CA VAL A 100 -14.41 0.43 -17.54
C VAL A 100 -15.69 1.20 -17.82
N LYS A 101 -16.43 1.61 -16.77
CA LYS A 101 -17.77 2.19 -16.94
C LYS A 101 -17.74 3.66 -17.34
N PHE A 102 -16.78 4.42 -16.81
CA PHE A 102 -16.75 5.89 -16.99
C PHE A 102 -15.51 6.38 -17.74
N ASN A 103 -14.62 5.47 -18.19
CA ASN A 103 -13.35 5.82 -18.82
C ASN A 103 -12.50 6.79 -17.97
N MET A 104 -12.62 6.69 -16.64
CA MET A 104 -11.92 7.56 -15.69
C MET A 104 -10.69 6.86 -15.12
N LYS A 105 -9.53 7.51 -15.21
CA LYS A 105 -8.29 6.99 -14.61
C LYS A 105 -8.27 7.26 -13.10
N MET A 106 -8.51 6.23 -12.31
CA MET A 106 -8.50 6.33 -10.84
C MET A 106 -7.12 5.96 -10.25
N PRO A 107 -6.53 6.82 -9.42
CA PRO A 107 -5.27 6.48 -8.74
C PRO A 107 -5.51 5.46 -7.62
N LEU A 108 -4.57 4.54 -7.43
CA LEU A 108 -4.59 3.60 -6.32
C LEU A 108 -3.91 4.24 -5.11
N ILE A 109 -4.66 4.45 -4.04
CA ILE A 109 -4.16 5.07 -2.81
C ILE A 109 -4.39 4.09 -1.66
N CYS A 110 -3.34 3.78 -0.88
CA CYS A 110 -3.47 2.91 0.28
C CYS A 110 -4.09 3.67 1.46
N CYS A 111 -4.72 2.94 2.39
CA CYS A 111 -5.40 3.51 3.56
C CYS A 111 -4.50 4.44 4.38
N SER A 112 -3.23 4.05 4.57
CA SER A 112 -2.25 4.89 5.27
C SER A 112 -2.00 6.24 4.58
N CYS A 113 -1.90 6.27 3.25
CA CYS A 113 -1.73 7.53 2.53
C CYS A 113 -3.03 8.34 2.51
N TYR A 114 -4.17 7.67 2.38
CA TYR A 114 -5.49 8.30 2.40
C TYR A 114 -5.73 9.05 3.71
N ASP A 115 -5.50 8.39 4.85
CA ASP A 115 -5.62 9.01 6.19
C ASP A 115 -4.74 10.27 6.34
N ARG A 116 -3.50 10.21 5.82
CA ARG A 116 -2.58 11.36 5.86
C ARG A 116 -3.01 12.49 4.95
N LEU A 117 -3.60 12.19 3.80
CA LEU A 117 -4.18 13.19 2.90
C LEU A 117 -5.36 13.88 3.57
N GLN A 118 -6.30 13.13 4.13
CA GLN A 118 -7.45 13.70 4.84
C GLN A 118 -7.02 14.62 5.98
N LYS A 119 -6.00 14.20 6.75
CA LYS A 119 -5.47 14.99 7.87
C LYS A 119 -4.57 16.17 7.46
N LYS A 120 -4.39 16.43 6.16
CA LYS A 120 -3.44 17.43 5.61
C LYS A 120 -1.99 17.26 6.11
N LYS A 121 -1.57 16.04 6.46
CA LYS A 121 -0.25 15.71 7.05
C LYS A 121 0.65 14.87 6.12
N PHE A 122 0.37 14.90 4.83
CA PHE A 122 1.14 14.10 3.85
C PHE A 122 2.59 14.57 3.73
N GLU A 123 2.86 15.88 3.76
CA GLU A 123 4.24 16.39 3.64
C GLU A 123 5.11 15.99 4.84
N GLU A 124 4.59 16.11 6.06
CA GLU A 124 5.27 15.62 7.28
C GLU A 124 5.59 14.13 7.18
N TYR A 125 4.61 13.33 6.72
CA TYR A 125 4.79 11.90 6.51
C TYR A 125 5.89 11.60 5.50
N TYR A 126 5.88 12.30 4.37
CA TYR A 126 6.87 12.13 3.30
C TYR A 126 8.30 12.46 3.79
N ILE A 127 8.48 13.59 4.48
CA ILE A 127 9.78 13.98 5.05
C ILE A 127 10.28 12.94 6.04
N LYS A 128 9.40 12.47 6.94
CA LYS A 128 9.73 11.42 7.91
C LYS A 128 10.18 10.14 7.21
N ARG A 129 9.45 9.70 6.18
CA ARG A 129 9.78 8.49 5.41
C ARG A 129 11.11 8.61 4.66
N ILE A 130 11.42 9.78 4.12
CA ILE A 130 12.74 10.04 3.52
C ILE A 130 13.83 9.91 4.58
N TRP A 131 13.67 10.55 5.74
CA TRP A 131 14.66 10.49 6.81
C TRP A 131 14.88 9.07 7.33
N GLU A 132 13.81 8.29 7.51
CA GLU A 132 13.88 6.87 7.84
C GLU A 132 14.64 6.07 6.77
N SER A 133 14.43 6.39 5.49
CA SER A 133 15.16 5.73 4.41
C SER A 133 16.62 6.18 4.32
N LEU A 134 16.93 7.46 4.59
CA LEU A 134 18.28 8.03 4.52
C LEU A 134 19.16 7.62 5.69
N SER A 135 18.61 7.55 6.90
CA SER A 135 19.32 7.10 8.11
C SER A 135 19.88 5.68 7.97
N PHE A 136 19.27 4.86 7.11
CA PHE A 136 19.74 3.52 6.80
C PHE A 136 21.01 3.49 5.93
N TYR A 137 21.29 4.54 5.15
CA TYR A 137 22.49 4.62 4.29
C TYR A 137 23.71 5.21 5.02
N LEU A 138 23.48 5.99 6.08
CA LEU A 138 24.51 6.66 6.89
C LEU A 138 25.64 5.73 7.38
N PRO A 139 25.37 4.54 7.95
CA PRO A 139 26.41 3.61 8.38
C PRO A 139 27.31 3.14 7.24
N SER A 140 26.77 3.06 6.03
CA SER A 140 27.48 2.56 4.85
C SER A 140 28.48 3.58 4.30
N ILE A 141 28.15 4.87 4.41
CA ILE A 141 29.04 5.98 4.03
C ILE A 141 30.24 6.03 4.99
N PHE A 142 30.01 5.86 6.29
CA PHE A 142 31.06 5.84 7.32
C PHE A 142 32.12 4.75 7.08
N LEU A 143 31.74 3.61 6.52
CA LEU A 143 32.65 2.48 6.27
C LEU A 143 33.53 2.66 5.04
N ILE A 144 33.05 3.38 4.03
CA ILE A 144 33.86 3.72 2.85
C ILE A 144 35.01 4.66 3.24
N ILE A 145 34.79 5.49 4.27
CA ILE A 145 35.75 6.49 4.73
C ILE A 145 36.87 5.87 5.59
N ASN A 146 36.69 4.68 6.18
CA ASN A 146 37.69 4.07 7.06
C ASN A 146 37.93 2.57 6.76
N PRO A 147 38.80 2.24 5.79
CA PRO A 147 38.86 0.91 5.19
C PRO A 147 39.75 -0.14 5.90
N PHE A 148 40.49 0.17 6.99
CA PHE A 148 41.52 -0.74 7.51
C PHE A 148 41.32 -1.21 8.96
N PRO A 149 41.20 -2.53 9.17
CA PRO A 149 41.49 -3.16 10.44
C PRO A 149 42.82 -3.94 10.37
N PHE A 150 43.88 -3.48 11.03
CA PHE A 150 45.20 -4.13 11.09
C PHE A 150 45.27 -5.39 11.99
N ASN A 151 44.14 -5.95 12.44
CA ASN A 151 44.12 -6.97 13.52
C ASN A 151 43.17 -8.15 13.19
N LEU A 152 43.54 -9.39 13.55
CA LEU A 152 42.83 -10.63 13.21
C LEU A 152 41.38 -10.66 13.74
N ILE A 153 41.17 -10.13 14.95
CA ILE A 153 39.83 -9.93 15.55
C ILE A 153 38.98 -9.00 14.66
N ALA A 154 39.61 -8.01 14.06
CA ALA A 154 38.95 -7.04 13.22
C ALA A 154 38.76 -7.57 11.77
N VAL A 155 39.52 -8.58 11.33
CA VAL A 155 39.22 -9.39 10.13
C VAL A 155 37.98 -10.26 10.34
N LEU A 156 37.86 -10.95 11.49
CA LEU A 156 36.65 -11.70 11.83
C LEU A 156 35.44 -10.77 11.98
N GLY A 157 35.63 -9.61 12.61
CA GLY A 157 34.65 -8.53 12.64
C GLY A 157 34.27 -8.06 11.24
N TYR A 158 35.22 -7.93 10.31
CA TYR A 158 34.97 -7.55 8.92
C TYR A 158 34.20 -8.61 8.14
N ILE A 159 34.46 -9.91 8.36
CA ILE A 159 33.70 -11.00 7.72
C ILE A 159 32.26 -11.04 8.24
N ALA A 160 32.07 -10.98 9.57
CA ALA A 160 30.74 -10.88 10.18
C ALA A 160 30.01 -9.61 9.69
N PHE A 161 30.75 -8.50 9.59
CA PHE A 161 30.27 -7.25 9.03
C PHE A 161 29.87 -7.40 7.56
N ILE A 162 30.61 -8.10 6.69
CA ILE A 162 30.23 -8.35 5.29
C ILE A 162 28.95 -9.18 5.21
N ILE A 163 28.76 -10.17 6.07
CA ILE A 163 27.54 -10.99 6.12
C ILE A 163 26.35 -10.14 6.53
N VAL A 164 26.50 -9.34 7.59
CA VAL A 164 25.50 -8.36 8.03
C VAL A 164 25.27 -7.31 6.94
N PHE A 165 26.31 -6.86 6.25
CA PHE A 165 26.23 -5.88 5.16
C PHE A 165 25.53 -6.46 3.94
N LYS A 166 25.73 -7.73 3.58
CA LYS A 166 24.98 -8.41 2.51
C LYS A 166 23.50 -8.57 2.87
N LEU A 167 23.19 -8.90 4.13
CA LEU A 167 21.81 -8.89 4.64
C LEU A 167 21.21 -7.48 4.57
N ILE A 168 21.97 -6.47 5.00
CA ILE A 168 21.61 -5.06 4.90
C ILE A 168 21.45 -4.64 3.45
N VAL A 169 22.30 -5.07 2.49
CA VAL A 169 22.21 -4.72 1.07
C VAL A 169 21.00 -5.37 0.40
N LYS A 170 20.69 -6.61 0.77
CA LYS A 170 19.44 -7.28 0.35
C LYS A 170 18.21 -6.52 0.89
N LEU A 171 18.29 -5.99 2.11
CA LEU A 171 17.31 -5.03 2.63
C LEU A 171 17.37 -3.69 1.85
N LYS A 172 18.56 -3.17 1.51
CA LYS A 172 18.77 -1.89 0.79
C LYS A 172 18.16 -1.89 -0.60
N PHE A 173 18.18 -2.99 -1.36
CA PHE A 173 17.58 -3.01 -2.70
C PHE A 173 16.07 -2.75 -2.62
N HIS A 174 15.42 -3.24 -1.56
CA HIS A 174 14.02 -2.95 -1.27
C HIS A 174 13.82 -1.48 -0.86
N TYR A 175 14.73 -0.90 -0.07
CA TYR A 175 14.66 0.50 0.35
C TYR A 175 15.03 1.52 -0.75
N SER A 176 15.92 1.19 -1.69
CA SER A 176 16.28 2.09 -2.80
C SER A 176 15.14 2.18 -3.83
N LEU A 177 14.48 1.05 -4.11
CA LEU A 177 13.24 1.03 -4.90
C LEU A 177 12.14 1.83 -4.20
N PHE A 178 12.00 1.66 -2.88
CA PHE A 178 11.06 2.41 -2.06
C PHE A 178 11.30 3.93 -2.10
N LEU A 179 12.56 4.40 -2.06
CA LEU A 179 12.86 5.84 -2.16
C LEU A 179 12.46 6.43 -3.52
N MET A 180 12.70 5.70 -4.61
CA MET A 180 12.27 6.12 -5.95
C MET A 180 10.75 6.20 -6.05
N ASP A 181 10.04 5.25 -5.46
CA ASP A 181 8.58 5.24 -5.45
C ASP A 181 8.01 6.37 -4.58
N LEU A 182 8.65 6.70 -3.45
CA LEU A 182 8.31 7.87 -2.64
C LEU A 182 8.47 9.18 -3.43
N ILE A 183 9.59 9.36 -4.16
CA ILE A 183 9.83 10.56 -4.96
C ILE A 183 8.78 10.68 -6.08
N LYS A 184 8.48 9.59 -6.78
CA LYS A 184 7.39 9.56 -7.77
C LYS A 184 6.05 9.93 -7.13
N GLY A 185 5.79 9.39 -5.94
CA GLY A 185 4.58 9.65 -5.18
C GLY A 185 4.44 11.11 -4.75
N LYS A 186 5.53 11.78 -4.34
CA LYS A 186 5.52 13.22 -4.05
C LYS A 186 5.22 14.05 -5.29
N LYS A 187 5.83 13.74 -6.45
CA LYS A 187 5.48 14.41 -7.71
C LYS A 187 4.00 14.24 -8.07
N PHE A 188 3.45 13.05 -7.83
CA PHE A 188 2.03 12.79 -8.03
C PHE A 188 1.15 13.59 -7.06
N TYR A 189 1.54 13.66 -5.78
CA TYR A 189 0.86 14.49 -4.78
C TYR A 189 0.83 15.97 -5.17
N ASP A 190 1.99 16.53 -5.51
CA ASP A 190 2.14 17.94 -5.86
C ASP A 190 1.25 18.30 -7.06
N LYS A 191 1.21 17.45 -8.09
CA LYS A 191 0.42 17.69 -9.29
C LYS A 191 -1.10 17.59 -9.07
N ASN A 192 -1.57 16.73 -8.16
CA ASN A 192 -2.99 16.35 -8.09
C ASN A 192 -3.71 16.82 -6.83
N PHE A 193 -2.99 17.14 -5.75
CA PHE A 193 -3.58 17.38 -4.42
C PHE A 193 -3.10 18.67 -3.74
N LYS A 194 -1.86 19.12 -3.97
CA LYS A 194 -1.26 20.23 -3.20
C LYS A 194 -2.06 21.53 -3.30
N ASP A 195 -2.31 22.01 -4.52
CA ASP A 195 -2.98 23.30 -4.74
C ASP A 195 -4.48 23.27 -4.38
N LYS A 196 -5.10 22.09 -4.37
CA LYS A 196 -6.52 21.92 -4.03
C LYS A 196 -6.78 21.95 -2.52
N LEU A 197 -5.75 21.72 -1.70
CA LEU A 197 -5.85 21.69 -0.24
C LEU A 197 -5.58 23.06 0.40
N GLU A 198 -4.92 23.96 -0.32
CA GLU A 198 -4.65 25.35 0.10
C GLU A 198 -5.83 26.29 -0.18
N SER A 199 -6.75 25.90 -1.07
CA SER A 199 -7.95 26.67 -1.42
C SER A 199 -9.20 26.33 -0.59
N THR A 200 -9.05 25.59 0.53
CA THR A 200 -10.13 25.23 1.49
C THR A 200 -9.65 25.42 2.92
#